data_AF-A0A5J6VU62-F1
#
_entry.id   AF-A0A5J6VU62-F1
#
_cell.length_a   1.000
_cell.length_b   1.000
_cell.length_c   1.000
_cell.angle_alpha   90.00
_cell.angle_beta   90.00
_cell.angle_gamma   90.00
#
_symmetry.space_group_name_H-M   'P 1'
#
loop_
_entity.id
_entity.type
_entity.pdbx_description
1 polymer ?
#
loop_
_entity_poly.entity_id
_entity_poly.type
_entity_poly.pdbx_seq_one_letter_code
_entity_poly.pdbx_strand_id
1 'polypeptide(L)'
;MTVKSKPTANAWLDEDDAEELTGKELDHLEGRWLKGGESINSEQGQAAFREHLRKKQVNMLIDPDVLDYFRRKAGRRGYQTLINRTLRESMERESLLDAVRKVVREELHHTD
;
A
#
# COMPACT_ATOMS: atom_id res chain seq x y z
N MET A 1 25.49 -25.73 2.40
CA MET A 1 25.67 -25.22 1.02
C MET A 1 24.84 -23.97 0.89
N THR A 2 25.46 -22.78 0.88
CA THR A 2 24.75 -21.51 0.77
C THR A 2 24.82 -21.03 -0.67
N VAL A 3 23.69 -21.09 -1.38
CA VAL A 3 23.58 -20.58 -2.74
C VAL A 3 23.51 -19.05 -2.65
N LYS A 4 24.61 -18.38 -2.97
CA LYS A 4 24.65 -16.93 -3.19
C LYS A 4 23.95 -16.63 -4.52
N SER A 5 22.72 -16.15 -4.46
CA SER A 5 22.05 -15.60 -5.64
C SER A 5 22.79 -14.33 -6.10
N LYS A 6 23.19 -14.31 -7.37
CA LYS A 6 23.81 -13.15 -8.02
C LYS A 6 22.76 -12.03 -8.18
N PRO A 7 23.13 -10.75 -8.02
CA PRO A 7 22.19 -9.65 -8.23
C PRO A 7 21.92 -9.54 -9.73
N THR A 8 20.64 -9.63 -10.11
CA THR A 8 20.17 -9.36 -11.46
C THR A 8 20.44 -7.89 -11.79
N ALA A 9 21.12 -7.65 -12.91
CA ALA A 9 21.76 -6.40 -13.32
C ALA A 9 20.78 -5.29 -13.79
N ASN A 10 19.59 -5.20 -13.22
CA ASN A 10 18.68 -4.08 -13.41
C ASN A 10 18.07 -3.73 -12.06
N ALA A 11 18.87 -3.10 -11.20
CA ALA A 11 18.38 -2.45 -9.99
C ALA A 11 17.62 -1.19 -10.42
N TRP A 12 16.37 -1.36 -10.84
CA TRP A 12 15.44 -0.25 -11.00
C TRP A 12 15.15 0.30 -9.60
N LEU A 13 15.94 1.28 -9.18
CA LEU A 13 15.72 2.08 -7.98
C LEU A 13 14.59 3.07 -8.32
N ASP A 14 13.38 2.83 -7.81
CA ASP A 14 12.31 3.84 -7.84
C ASP A 14 12.71 4.93 -6.85
N GLU A 15 12.80 6.19 -7.29
CA GLU A 15 13.11 7.31 -6.39
C GLU A 15 11.97 7.58 -5.38
N ASP A 16 10.78 6.98 -5.59
CA ASP A 16 9.66 6.94 -4.64
C ASP A 16 9.52 5.56 -3.95
N ASP A 17 10.51 4.66 -4.08
CA ASP A 17 10.72 3.70 -2.99
C ASP A 17 11.09 4.58 -1.79
N ALA A 18 10.05 4.90 -0.98
CA ALA A 18 10.23 5.45 0.35
C ALA A 18 11.44 4.77 0.95
N GLU A 19 12.42 5.55 1.42
CA GLU A 19 13.64 5.00 2.03
C GLU A 19 13.22 3.78 2.83
N GLU A 20 13.84 2.62 2.57
CA GLU A 20 13.55 1.43 3.36
C GLU A 20 13.58 1.90 4.80
N LEU A 21 12.44 1.91 5.49
CA LEU A 21 12.35 2.44 6.84
C LEU A 21 13.30 1.60 7.67
N THR A 22 14.53 2.08 7.81
CA THR A 22 15.64 1.31 8.38
C THR A 22 15.44 1.14 9.89
N GLY A 23 14.36 1.74 10.41
CA GLY A 23 14.03 1.84 11.81
C GLY A 23 14.67 3.06 12.46
N LYS A 24 15.51 3.83 11.74
CA LYS A 24 16.15 5.03 12.29
C LYS A 24 15.18 6.20 12.43
N GLU A 25 14.12 6.26 11.63
CA GLU A 25 13.04 7.26 11.78
C GLU A 25 12.18 7.01 13.03
N LEU A 26 12.36 5.86 13.68
CA LEU A 26 11.62 5.48 14.87
C LEU A 26 12.29 5.93 16.18
N ASP A 27 13.55 6.38 16.10
CA ASP A 27 14.40 6.80 17.22
C ASP A 27 14.44 8.34 17.35
N HIS A 28 13.30 9.01 17.17
CA HIS A 28 13.18 10.43 17.49
C HIS A 28 13.20 10.61 19.02
N LEU A 29 14.31 11.15 19.54
CA LEU A 29 14.58 11.40 20.96
C LEU A 29 13.48 12.20 21.69
N GLU A 30 12.70 13.01 20.97
CA GLU A 30 11.63 13.86 21.54
C GLU A 30 10.21 13.44 21.12
N GLY A 31 10.07 12.36 20.36
CA GLY A 31 8.77 11.89 19.85
C GLY A 31 7.96 11.15 20.91
N ARG A 32 6.66 11.46 21.03
CA ARG A 32 5.71 10.66 21.82
C ARG A 32 4.91 9.75 20.90
N TRP A 33 4.84 8.47 21.24
CA TRP A 33 4.04 7.49 20.51
C TRP A 33 2.59 7.53 20.98
N LEU A 34 1.66 7.69 20.04
CA LEU A 34 0.22 7.71 20.32
C LEU A 34 -0.50 6.66 19.45
N LYS A 35 -1.46 5.94 20.01
CA LYS A 35 -2.39 5.06 19.28
C LYS A 35 -3.81 5.36 19.74
N GLY A 36 -4.67 5.80 18.83
CA GLY A 36 -6.05 6.18 19.16
C GLY A 36 -6.17 7.35 20.14
N GLY A 37 -5.13 8.18 20.27
CA GLY A 37 -5.07 9.30 21.22
C GLY A 37 -4.43 8.97 22.57
N GLU A 38 -4.13 7.69 22.85
CA GLU A 38 -3.46 7.26 24.08
C GLU A 38 -1.95 7.14 23.87
N SER A 39 -1.17 7.52 24.89
CA SER A 39 0.29 7.37 24.88
C SER A 39 0.67 5.91 25.06
N ILE A 40 1.36 5.36 24.06
CA ILE A 40 1.94 4.02 24.12
C ILE A 40 3.45 4.11 24.29
N ASN A 41 4.06 3.01 24.76
CA ASN A 41 5.52 2.98 24.86
C ASN A 41 6.15 2.93 23.46
N SER A 42 7.44 3.28 23.38
CA SER A 42 8.14 3.35 22.09
C SER A 42 8.15 2.01 21.36
N GLU A 43 8.39 0.91 22.07
CA GLU A 43 8.43 -0.43 21.47
C GLU A 43 7.10 -0.85 20.81
N GLN A 44 5.97 -0.58 21.46
CA GLN A 44 4.63 -0.84 20.95
C GLN A 44 4.28 0.08 19.78
N GLY A 45 4.70 1.35 19.84
CA GLY A 45 4.49 2.31 18.76
C GLY A 45 5.28 1.95 17.51
N GLN A 46 6.55 1.59 17.70
CA GLN A 46 7.43 1.10 16.64
C GLN A 46 6.91 -0.21 16.04
N ALA A 47 6.44 -1.16 16.86
CA ALA A 47 5.88 -2.42 16.38
C ALA A 47 4.62 -2.20 15.54
N ALA A 48 3.67 -1.39 16.02
CA ALA A 48 2.44 -1.07 15.30
C ALA A 48 2.71 -0.32 13.99
N PHE A 49 3.68 0.61 14.00
CA PHE A 49 4.08 1.34 12.80
C PHE A 49 4.73 0.43 11.77
N ARG A 50 5.66 -0.44 12.19
CA ARG A 50 6.30 -1.45 11.33
C ARG A 50 5.31 -2.45 10.78
N GLU A 51 4.30 -2.85 11.55
CA GLU A 51 3.22 -3.72 11.08
C GLU A 51 2.42 -3.06 9.96
N HIS A 52 2.07 -1.77 10.12
CA HIS A 52 1.23 -1.06 9.18
C HIS A 52 1.94 -0.66 7.87
N LEU A 53 3.25 -0.44 7.91
CA LEU A 53 4.05 0.02 6.76
C LEU A 53 4.62 -1.10 5.88
N ARG A 54 4.41 -2.36 6.25
CA ARG A 54 4.88 -3.50 5.45
C ARG A 54 4.10 -3.65 4.15
N LYS A 55 4.50 -2.91 3.11
CA LYS A 55 4.21 -3.26 1.71
C LYS A 55 4.68 -4.71 1.50
N LYS A 56 3.82 -5.58 1.00
CA LYS A 56 4.23 -6.95 0.65
C LYS A 56 4.89 -6.92 -0.72
N GLN A 57 6.14 -7.35 -0.80
CA GLN A 57 6.79 -7.57 -2.09
C GLN A 57 6.13 -8.78 -2.75
N VAL A 58 5.54 -8.56 -3.92
CA VAL A 58 4.92 -9.59 -4.74
C VAL A 58 5.64 -9.66 -6.08
N ASN A 59 5.84 -10.87 -6.60
CA ASN A 59 6.30 -11.05 -7.96
C ASN A 59 5.07 -11.18 -8.86
N MET A 60 4.77 -10.14 -9.64
CA MET A 60 3.63 -10.11 -10.55
C MET A 60 4.04 -9.56 -11.90
N LEU A 61 3.40 -10.04 -12.96
CA LEU A 61 3.52 -9.49 -14.31
C LEU A 61 2.48 -8.37 -14.47
N ILE A 62 2.92 -7.24 -15.01
CA ILE A 62 2.07 -6.10 -15.37
C ILE A 62 2.32 -5.83 -16.85
N ASP A 63 1.25 -5.63 -17.61
CA ASP A 63 1.36 -5.36 -19.03
C ASP A 63 2.11 -4.04 -19.29
N PRO A 64 2.93 -3.97 -20.36
CA PRO A 64 3.80 -2.83 -20.61
C PRO A 64 3.03 -1.53 -20.85
N ASP A 65 1.87 -1.60 -21.50
CA ASP A 65 1.00 -0.45 -21.77
C ASP A 65 0.38 0.13 -20.49
N VAL A 66 -0.02 -0.73 -19.56
CA VAL A 66 -0.52 -0.35 -18.22
C VAL A 66 0.58 0.33 -17.43
N LEU A 67 1.78 -0.26 -17.41
CA LEU A 67 2.93 0.31 -16.72
C LEU A 67 3.28 1.69 -17.29
N ASP A 68 3.29 1.83 -18.61
CA ASP A 68 3.55 3.10 -19.29
C ASP A 68 2.47 4.15 -19.04
N TYR A 69 1.20 3.75 -18.95
CA TYR A 69 0.11 4.64 -18.56
C TYR A 69 0.34 5.21 -17.16
N PHE A 70 0.64 4.38 -16.17
CA PHE A 70 0.87 4.83 -14.80
C PHE A 70 2.15 5.65 -14.67
N ARG A 71 3.20 5.32 -15.42
CA ARG A 71 4.41 6.16 -15.51
C ARG A 71 4.12 7.54 -16.06
N ARG A 72 3.41 7.65 -17.19
CA ARG A 72 3.03 8.96 -17.77
C ARG A 72 2.14 9.76 -16.82
N LYS A 73 1.24 9.08 -16.10
CA LYS A 73 0.27 9.72 -15.20
C LYS A 73 0.88 10.20 -13.89
N ALA A 74 1.81 9.44 -13.32
CA ALA A 74 2.52 9.83 -12.09
C ALA A 74 3.70 10.80 -12.38
N GLY A 75 4.19 10.82 -13.62
CA GLY A 75 5.35 11.62 -14.01
C GLY A 75 6.66 10.89 -13.72
N ARG A 76 7.70 11.62 -13.28
CA ARG A 76 9.04 11.05 -13.05
C ARG A 76 9.10 10.08 -11.86
N ARG A 77 8.11 10.07 -10.95
CA ARG A 77 8.14 9.34 -9.67
C ARG A 77 6.73 8.87 -9.25
N GLY A 78 6.63 7.82 -8.43
CA GLY A 78 5.40 7.45 -7.71
C GLY A 78 4.34 6.66 -8.50
N TYR A 79 4.73 6.02 -9.60
CA TYR A 79 3.80 5.17 -10.35
C TYR A 79 3.35 3.95 -9.54
N GLN A 80 4.19 3.37 -8.68
CA GLN A 80 3.81 2.25 -7.81
C GLN A 80 2.75 2.69 -6.78
N THR A 81 2.96 3.86 -6.16
CA THR A 81 2.00 4.47 -5.25
C THR A 81 0.66 4.72 -5.96
N LEU A 82 0.69 5.20 -7.20
CA LEU A 82 -0.51 5.43 -8.00
C LEU A 82 -1.22 4.12 -8.37
N ILE A 83 -0.49 3.07 -8.74
CA ILE A 83 -1.06 1.74 -9.00
C ILE A 83 -1.77 1.22 -7.74
N ASN A 84 -1.10 1.24 -6.59
CA ASN A 84 -1.68 0.78 -5.33
C ASN A 84 -2.93 1.57 -4.94
N ARG A 85 -2.93 2.89 -5.17
CA ARG A 85 -4.09 3.75 -4.94
C ARG A 85 -5.25 3.36 -5.86
N THR A 86 -5.00 3.19 -7.16
CA THR A 86 -6.04 2.79 -8.12
C THR A 86 -6.63 1.41 -7.79
N LEU A 87 -5.81 0.46 -7.32
CA LEU A 87 -6.30 -0.84 -6.85
C LEU A 87 -7.21 -0.71 -5.61
N ARG A 88 -6.88 0.18 -4.66
CA ARG A 88 -7.76 0.45 -3.51
C ARG A 88 -9.09 1.08 -3.93
N GLU A 89 -9.03 2.07 -4.82
CA GLU A 89 -10.23 2.73 -5.36
C GLU A 89 -11.13 1.72 -6.10
N SER A 90 -10.56 0.73 -6.81
CA SER A 90 -11.38 -0.30 -7.46
C SER A 90 -12.06 -1.22 -6.46
N MET A 91 -11.36 -1.62 -5.38
CA MET A 91 -11.95 -2.44 -4.30
C MET A 91 -13.12 -1.72 -3.62
N GLU A 92 -12.96 -0.43 -3.33
CA GLU A 92 -14.02 0.39 -2.72
C GLU A 92 -15.23 0.52 -3.64
N ARG A 93 -14.99 0.72 -4.94
CA ARG A 93 -16.07 0.80 -5.94
C ARG A 93 -16.85 -0.50 -6.06
N GLU A 94 -16.18 -1.65 -6.06
CA GLU A 94 -16.84 -2.95 -6.08
C GLU A 94 -17.71 -3.15 -4.84
N SER A 95 -17.16 -2.85 -3.65
CA SER A 95 -17.92 -2.92 -2.40
C SER A 95 -19.17 -2.04 -2.40
N LEU A 96 -19.05 -0.81 -2.93
CA LEU A 96 -20.19 0.10 -3.06
C LEU A 96 -21.26 -0.45 -4.02
N LEU A 97 -20.85 -0.99 -5.16
CA LEU A 97 -21.80 -1.56 -6.14
C LEU A 97 -22.57 -2.74 -5.55
N ASP A 98 -21.92 -3.58 -4.76
CA ASP A 98 -22.58 -4.70 -4.10
C ASP A 98 -23.55 -4.24 -3.02
N ALA A 99 -23.19 -3.21 -2.25
CA ALA A 99 -24.10 -2.58 -1.30
C ALA A 99 -25.34 -2.01 -2.00
N VAL A 100 -25.16 -1.29 -3.12
CA VAL A 100 -26.28 -0.73 -3.89
C VAL A 100 -27.17 -1.85 -4.47
N ARG A 101 -26.59 -2.90 -5.05
CA ARG A 101 -27.37 -4.04 -5.57
C ARG A 101 -28.20 -4.71 -4.49
N LYS A 102 -27.64 -4.83 -3.28
CA LYS A 102 -28.34 -5.40 -2.13
C LYS A 102 -29.55 -4.54 -1.77
N VAL A 103 -29.35 -3.23 -1.59
CA VAL A 103 -30.44 -2.29 -1.27
C VAL A 103 -31.53 -2.32 -2.35
N VAL A 104 -31.15 -2.22 -3.63
CA VAL A 104 -32.12 -2.29 -4.75
C VAL A 104 -32.93 -3.57 -4.72
N ARG A 105 -32.30 -4.72 -4.43
CA ARG A 105 -32.99 -6.00 -4.33
C ARG A 105 -33.94 -6.04 -3.12
N GLU A 106 -33.53 -5.50 -1.98
CA GLU A 106 -34.37 -5.39 -0.78
C GLU A 106 -35.61 -4.52 -1.05
N GLU A 107 -35.44 -3.35 -1.68
CA GLU A 107 -36.57 -2.46 -2.04
C GLU A 107 -37.54 -3.10 -3.04
N LEU A 108 -37.01 -3.87 -4.01
CA LEU A 108 -37.84 -4.61 -4.98
C LEU A 108 -38.64 -5.75 -4.32
N HIS A 109 -38.11 -6.39 -3.26
CA HIS A 109 -38.80 -7.45 -2.52
C HIS A 109 -39.70 -6.94 -1.39
N HIS A 110 -39.56 -5.68 -0.98
CA HIS A 110 -40.43 -5.03 0.01
C HIS A 110 -41.67 -4.36 -0.59
N THR A 111 -41.78 -4.32 -1.92
CA THR A 111 -42.92 -3.71 -2.63
C THR A 111 -44.03 -4.72 -3.00
N ASP A 112 -43.91 -5.99 -2.56
CA ASP A 112 -44.99 -7.01 -2.59
C ASP A 112 -45.63 -7.17 -1.19
#